data_AF-A0A6I4NFZ9-F1
#
_entry.id   AF-A0A6I4NFZ9-F1
#
_cell.length_a   1.000
_cell.length_b   1.000
_cell.length_c   1.000
_cell.angle_alpha   90.00
_cell.angle_beta   90.00
_cell.angle_gamma   90.00
#
_symmetry.space_group_name_H-M   'P 1'
#
loop_
_entity.id
_entity.type
_entity.pdbx_description
1 polymer ?
#
loop_
_entity_poly.entity_id
_entity_poly.type
_entity_poly.pdbx_seq_one_letter_code
_entity_poly.pdbx_strand_id
1 'polypeptide(L)' 'MEFGEYEYTGRITPLEAQKMPNDEGMNVTLEEATEILKFLAKMADVTVRKFFKRNKKIYNQFRFCSNRF' A
#
# COMPACT_ATOMS: atom_id res chain seq x y z
N MET A 1 22.13 4.26 4.09
CA MET A 1 20.76 4.62 3.67
C MET A 1 19.83 3.98 4.68
N GLU A 2 19.30 4.75 5.63
CA GLU A 2 18.41 4.21 6.66
C GLU A 2 17.01 4.02 6.07
N PHE A 3 16.63 2.76 5.86
CA PHE A 3 15.26 2.40 5.50
C PHE A 3 14.45 2.35 6.79
N GLY A 4 13.76 3.46 7.08
CA GLY A 4 12.85 3.57 8.20
C GLY A 4 11.86 2.40 8.25
N GLU A 5 11.80 1.78 9.42
CA GLU A 5 11.00 0.60 9.72
C GLU A 5 9.50 0.88 9.50
N TYR A 6 8.97 0.37 8.40
CA TYR A 6 7.52 0.27 8.20
C TYR A 6 7.04 -1.05 8.80
N GLU A 7 6.52 -0.98 10.03
CA GLU A 7 5.93 -2.13 10.69
C GLU A 7 4.52 -2.43 10.18
N TYR A 8 4.43 -3.25 9.13
CA TYR A 8 3.18 -3.94 8.76
C TYR A 8 3.13 -5.27 9.52
N THR A 9 2.03 -5.66 10.15
CA THR A 9 1.96 -6.83 11.05
C THR A 9 1.55 -8.14 10.36
N GLY A 10 1.95 -8.29 9.09
CA GLY A 10 1.81 -9.48 8.26
C GLY A 10 2.78 -9.43 7.07
N ARG A 11 4.06 -9.14 7.35
CA ARG A 11 5.08 -8.79 6.34
C ARG A 11 5.38 -10.00 5.45
N ILE A 12 4.93 -9.95 4.20
CA ILE A 12 5.58 -10.73 3.15
C ILE A 12 7.02 -10.22 3.08
N THR A 13 7.96 -11.08 3.46
CA THR A 13 9.39 -10.76 3.38
C THR A 13 9.84 -10.73 1.93
N PRO A 14 10.94 -10.03 1.59
CA PRO A 14 11.51 -10.09 0.25
C PRO A 14 11.78 -11.52 -0.21
N LEU A 15 12.18 -12.41 0.70
CA LEU A 15 12.40 -13.82 0.42
C LEU A 15 11.10 -14.56 0.04
N GLU A 16 9.99 -14.26 0.69
CA GLU A 16 8.68 -14.83 0.34
C GLU A 16 8.13 -14.24 -0.94
N ALA A 17 8.32 -12.93 -1.15
CA ALA A 17 7.96 -12.23 -2.37
C ALA A 17 8.77 -12.71 -3.59
N GLN A 18 9.99 -13.22 -3.37
CA GLN A 18 10.84 -13.79 -4.41
C GLN A 18 10.35 -15.17 -4.88
N LYS A 19 9.71 -15.96 -4.00
CA LYS A 19 9.25 -17.31 -4.33
C LYS A 19 8.17 -17.30 -5.42
N MET A 20 7.18 -16.41 -5.30
CA MET A 20 6.04 -16.41 -6.24
C MET A 20 6.46 -16.12 -7.71
N PRO A 21 7.26 -15.09 -8.02
CA PRO A 21 7.76 -14.87 -9.38
C PRO A 21 8.68 -15.99 -9.87
N ASN A 22 9.51 -16.55 -8.98
CA ASN A 22 10.40 -17.65 -9.32
C ASN A 22 9.62 -18.92 -9.71
N ASP A 23 8.51 -19.19 -9.02
CA ASP A 23 7.61 -20.30 -9.35
C ASP A 23 6.94 -20.12 -10.73
N GLU A 24 6.77 -18.87 -11.17
CA GLU A 24 6.29 -18.51 -12.52
C GLU A 24 7.40 -18.49 -13.58
N GLY A 25 8.63 -18.85 -13.21
CA GLY A 25 9.79 -18.89 -14.12
C GLY A 25 10.47 -17.52 -14.34
N MET A 26 10.12 -16.50 -13.55
CA MET A 26 10.86 -15.23 -13.54
C MET A 26 11.98 -15.30 -12.52
N ASN A 27 13.24 -15.20 -12.95
CA ASN A 27 14.38 -15.20 -12.03
C ASN A 27 14.54 -13.82 -11.39
N VAL A 28 13.96 -13.64 -10.20
CA VAL A 28 13.96 -12.37 -9.47
C VAL A 28 14.98 -12.44 -8.35
N THR A 29 15.83 -11.44 -8.22
CA THR A 29 16.80 -11.31 -7.12
C THR A 29 16.12 -10.80 -5.84
N LEU A 30 16.77 -10.98 -4.69
CA LEU A 30 16.24 -10.49 -3.41
C LEU A 30 16.05 -8.95 -3.41
N GLU A 31 16.91 -8.24 -4.14
CA GLU A 31 16.85 -6.78 -4.29
C GLU A 31 15.64 -6.36 -5.14
N GLU A 32 15.41 -7.03 -6.27
CA GLU A 32 14.23 -6.79 -7.10
C GLU A 32 12.93 -7.14 -6.36
N ALA A 33 12.90 -8.24 -5.59
CA ALA A 33 11.76 -8.58 -4.76
C ALA A 33 11.46 -7.50 -3.70
N THR A 34 12.51 -6.88 -3.15
CA THR A 34 12.39 -5.75 -2.22
C THR A 34 11.77 -4.52 -2.92
N GLU A 35 12.20 -4.21 -4.14
CA GLU A 35 11.66 -3.10 -4.92
C GLU A 35 10.20 -3.34 -5.35
N ILE A 36 9.84 -4.57 -5.71
CA ILE A 36 8.46 -4.98 -5.98
C ILE A 36 7.59 -4.72 -4.74
N LEU A 37 8.02 -5.16 -3.56
CA LEU A 37 7.29 -4.94 -2.32
C LEU A 37 7.12 -3.44 -2.01
N LYS A 38 8.17 -2.64 -2.18
CA LYS A 38 8.10 -1.18 -2.00
C LYS A 38 7.11 -0.54 -2.98
N PHE A 39 7.09 -0.98 -4.23
CA PHE A 39 6.17 -0.48 -5.24
C PHE A 39 4.71 -0.80 -4.88
N LEU A 40 4.42 -2.03 -4.49
CA LEU A 40 3.09 -2.46 -4.06
C LEU A 40 2.61 -1.66 -2.83
N ALA A 41 3.50 -1.45 -1.85
CA ALA A 41 3.20 -0.65 -0.67
C ALA A 41 2.83 0.81 -1.04
N LYS A 42 3.58 1.43 -1.98
CA LYS A 42 3.26 2.78 -2.48
C LYS A 42 1.91 2.83 -3.18
N MET A 43 1.58 1.83 -4.00
CA MET A 43 0.28 1.77 -4.67
C MET A 43 -0.88 1.62 -3.68
N ALA A 44 -0.70 0.78 -2.66
CA ALA A 44 -1.67 0.61 -1.59
C ALA A 44 -1.90 1.92 -0.83
N ASP A 45 -0.83 2.61 -0.42
CA ASP A 45 -0.92 3.91 0.27
C ASP A 45 -1.67 4.96 -0.58
N VAL A 46 -1.34 5.08 -1.87
CA VAL A 46 -2.03 6.01 -2.77
C VAL A 46 -3.52 5.68 -2.87
N THR A 47 -3.86 4.39 -3.00
CA THR A 47 -5.24 3.92 -3.13
C THR A 47 -6.04 4.19 -1.85
N VAL A 48 -5.47 3.85 -0.70
CA VAL A 48 -6.08 4.08 0.62
C VAL A 48 -6.25 5.57 0.89
N ARG A 49 -5.25 6.41 0.60
CA ARG A 49 -5.36 7.88 0.71
C ARG A 49 -6.46 8.44 -0.17
N LYS A 50 -6.59 7.96 -1.42
CA LYS A 50 -7.68 8.39 -2.32
C LYS A 50 -9.05 8.00 -1.76
N PHE A 51 -9.19 6.79 -1.22
CA PHE A 51 -10.42 6.34 -0.57
C PHE A 51 -10.80 7.24 0.61
N PHE A 52 -9.88 7.49 1.54
CA PHE A 52 -10.14 8.38 2.68
C PHE A 52 -10.44 9.83 2.26
N LYS A 53 -9.75 10.37 1.25
CA LYS A 53 -10.04 11.71 0.72
C LYS A 53 -11.45 11.82 0.14
N ARG A 54 -11.92 10.80 -0.60
CA ARG A 54 -13.29 10.75 -1.12
C ARG A 54 -14.31 10.71 0.01
N ASN A 55 -14.11 9.82 0.98
CA ASN A 55 -15.04 9.67 2.10
C ASN A 55 -15.07 10.91 3.00
N LYS A 56 -13.94 11.57 3.26
CA LYS A 56 -13.91 12.82 4.04
C LYS A 56 -14.72 13.94 3.38
N LYS A 57 -14.71 14.04 2.04
CA LYS A 57 -15.57 15.00 1.31
C LYS A 57 -17.05 14.68 1.50
N ILE A 58 -17.42 13.40 1.46
CA ILE A 58 -18.79 12.93 1.66
C ILE A 58 -19.27 13.29 3.08
N TYR A 59 -18.49 12.98 4.12
CA TYR A 59 -18.85 13.35 5.50
C TYR A 59 -19.01 14.87 5.69
N ASN A 60 -18.14 15.67 5.08
CA ASN A 60 -18.25 17.13 5.15
C ASN A 60 -19.47 17.66 4.38
N GLN A 61 -19.84 17.05 3.24
CA GLN A 61 -21.05 17.38 2.48
C GLN A 61 -22.31 17.11 3.31
N PHE A 62 -22.41 15.93 3.93
CA PHE A 62 -23.55 15.57 4.79
C PHE A 62 -23.64 16.44 6.04
N ARG A 63 -22.51 16.76 6.69
CA ARG A 63 -22.49 17.71 7.82
C ARG A 63 -22.96 19.10 7.41
N PHE A 64 -22.70 19.55 6.19
CA PHE A 64 -23.18 20.85 5.70
C PHE A 64 -24.71 20.85 5.47
N CYS A 65 -25.28 19.73 5.03
CA CYS A 65 -26.73 19.58 4.86
C CYS A 65 -27.49 19.43 6.18
N SER A 66 -26.93 18.74 7.17
CA SER A 66 -27.59 18.55 8.49
C SER A 66 -27.60 19.80 9.38
N ASN A 67 -26.79 20.82 9.09
CA ASN A 67 -26.77 22.09 9.86
C ASN A 67 -27.54 23.23 9.15
N ARG A 68 -28.36 22.93 8.14
CA ARG A 68 -29.14 23.92 7.37
C ARG A 68 -30.66 23.80 7.61
N PHE A 69 -31.08 23.00 8.59
CA PHE A 69 -32.45 22.94 9.10
C PHE A 69 -32.43 23.15 10.61
#